data_AF-A0A6G0FHE7-F1
#
_entry.id   AF-A0A6G0FHE7-F1
#
_cell.length_a   1.000
_cell.length_b   1.000
_cell.length_c   1.000
_cell.angle_alpha   90.00
_cell.angle_beta   90.00
_cell.angle_gamma   90.00
#
_symmetry.space_group_name_H-M   'P 1'
#
loop_
_entity.id
_entity.type
_entity.pdbx_description
1 polymer ?
#
loop_
_entity_poly.entity_id
_entity_poly.type
_entity_poly.pdbx_seq_one_letter_code
_entity_poly.pdbx_strand_id
1 'polypeptide(L)'
;MPGPQGVPRADIIRLLAEGHSDRSIGRLLHTNPKRVGRIRRELDLPPASRHTTLTLEQAWQAQTEAVDGGHMRWTGYLREKTCPVLKHRGIDYAARRIAFRIRHGREPEGRVLPSCTYPGCIAPDHTTDQPMRDHLNQQYAAIFGRAA
;
A
#
# COMPACT_ATOMS: atom_id res chain seq x y z
N MET A 1 2.64 39.19 32.14
CA MET A 1 3.46 38.46 31.17
C MET A 1 2.61 38.17 29.94
N PRO A 2 2.91 38.75 28.76
CA PRO A 2 2.24 38.32 27.54
C PRO A 2 2.57 36.83 27.31
N GLY A 3 1.53 36.03 27.02
CA GLY A 3 1.70 34.59 26.73
C GLY A 3 2.64 34.35 25.55
N PRO A 4 3.14 33.11 25.37
CA PRO A 4 4.11 32.80 24.32
C PRO A 4 3.58 33.24 22.95
N GLN A 5 4.45 33.85 22.13
CA GLN A 5 4.09 34.30 20.78
C GLN A 5 3.54 33.11 20.00
N GLY A 6 2.23 33.16 19.74
CA GLY A 6 1.56 32.11 18.98
C GLY A 6 2.16 32.01 17.58
N VAL A 7 2.27 30.78 17.07
CA VAL A 7 2.74 30.46 15.71
C VAL A 7 2.24 31.50 14.70
N PRO A 8 3.13 32.20 13.98
CA PRO A 8 2.77 33.21 12.99
C PRO A 8 1.79 32.67 11.95
N ARG A 9 0.81 33.49 11.56
CA ARG A 9 -0.14 33.11 10.51
C ARG A 9 0.59 32.83 9.19
N ALA A 10 1.66 33.57 8.89
CA ALA A 10 2.46 33.40 7.68
C ALA A 10 3.06 31.98 7.54
N ASP A 11 3.55 31.39 8.64
CA ASP A 11 4.12 30.03 8.61
C ASP A 11 3.07 28.97 8.28
N ILE A 12 1.85 29.16 8.80
CA ILE A 12 0.72 28.27 8.48
C ILE A 12 0.38 28.39 6.98
N ILE A 13 0.32 29.61 6.45
CA ILE A 13 0.00 29.86 5.03
C ILE A 13 1.03 29.22 4.12
N ARG A 14 2.33 29.38 4.43
CA ARG A 14 3.41 28.77 3.66
C ARG A 14 3.26 27.25 3.56
N LEU A 15 3.05 26.56 4.68
CA LEU A 15 2.87 25.10 4.68
C LEU A 15 1.57 24.66 3.99
N LEU A 16 0.51 25.47 4.06
CA LEU A 16 -0.72 25.21 3.32
C LEU A 16 -0.50 25.28 1.80
N ALA A 17 0.28 26.27 1.33
CA ALA A 17 0.64 26.41 -0.08
C ALA A 17 1.53 25.24 -0.56
N GLU A 18 2.37 24.69 0.31
CA GLU A 18 3.16 23.47 0.08
C GLU A 18 2.31 22.18 0.08
N GLY A 19 1.00 22.27 0.34
CA GLY A 19 0.07 21.14 0.26
C GLY A 19 -0.02 20.29 1.54
N HIS A 20 0.59 20.71 2.64
CA HIS A 20 0.52 19.97 3.90
C HIS A 20 -0.91 19.87 4.43
N SER A 21 -1.21 18.78 5.14
CA SER A 21 -2.48 18.61 5.86
C SER A 21 -2.53 19.41 7.16
N ASP A 22 -3.74 19.82 7.56
CA ASP A 22 -3.95 20.61 8.78
C ASP A 22 -3.36 19.93 10.04
N ARG A 23 -3.42 18.59 10.08
CA ARG A 23 -2.86 17.79 11.17
C ARG A 23 -1.33 17.73 11.12
N SER A 24 -0.75 17.65 9.92
CA SER A 24 0.71 17.72 9.73
C SER A 24 1.24 19.07 10.18
N ILE A 25 0.60 20.16 9.76
CA ILE A 25 0.95 21.53 10.16
C ILE A 25 0.82 21.70 11.67
N GLY A 26 -0.28 21.22 12.26
CA GLY A 26 -0.50 21.28 13.71
C GLY A 26 0.59 20.57 14.52
N ARG A 27 1.08 19.43 14.03
CA ARG A 27 2.22 18.73 14.66
C ARG A 27 3.53 19.49 14.46
N LEU A 28 3.80 19.96 13.24
CA LEU A 28 5.08 20.60 12.88
C LEU A 28 5.28 21.94 13.60
N LEU A 29 4.23 22.76 13.67
CA LEU A 29 4.27 24.07 14.30
C LEU A 29 3.78 24.05 15.75
N HIS A 30 3.44 22.89 16.31
CA HIS A 30 2.83 22.77 17.63
C HIS A 30 1.61 23.69 17.81
N THR A 31 0.72 23.74 16.81
CA THR A 31 -0.50 24.56 16.82
C THR A 31 -1.76 23.71 16.70
N ASN A 32 -2.92 24.28 17.07
CA ASN A 32 -4.19 23.57 16.98
C ASN A 32 -4.57 23.34 15.49
N PRO A 33 -4.74 22.08 15.03
CA PRO A 33 -5.15 21.79 13.66
C PRO A 33 -6.46 22.47 13.25
N LYS A 34 -7.38 22.75 14.18
CA LYS A 34 -8.62 23.49 13.91
C LYS A 34 -8.34 24.95 13.49
N ARG A 35 -7.30 25.58 14.04
CA ARG A 35 -6.86 26.92 13.63
C ARG A 35 -6.36 26.88 12.19
N VAL A 36 -5.57 25.87 11.84
CA VAL A 36 -5.07 25.66 10.47
C VAL A 36 -6.24 25.46 9.50
N GLY A 37 -7.21 24.60 9.84
CA GLY A 37 -8.39 24.37 9.01
C GLY A 37 -9.32 25.59 8.89
N ARG A 38 -9.30 26.53 9.86
CA ARG A 38 -9.96 27.83 9.71
C ARG A 38 -9.24 28.70 8.67
N ILE A 39 -7.92 28.83 8.79
CA ILE A 39 -7.10 29.61 7.84
C ILE A 39 -7.20 29.03 6.41
N ARG A 40 -7.21 27.70 6.26
CA ARG A 40 -7.42 27.05 4.96
C ARG A 40 -8.74 27.50 4.30
N ARG A 41 -9.83 27.51 5.07
CA ARG A 41 -11.15 27.95 4.59
C ARG A 41 -11.21 29.44 4.29
N GLU A 42 -10.55 30.28 5.10
CA GLU A 42 -10.44 31.72 4.84
C GLU A 42 -9.73 32.03 3.51
N LEU A 43 -8.81 31.15 3.10
CA LEU A 43 -8.05 31.28 1.84
C LEU A 43 -8.68 30.51 0.67
N ASP A 44 -9.86 29.93 0.86
CA ASP A 44 -10.54 29.07 -0.11
C ASP A 44 -9.64 27.96 -0.69
N LEU A 45 -8.73 27.44 0.14
CA LEU A 45 -7.82 26.38 -0.27
C LEU A 45 -8.52 25.02 -0.20
N PRO A 46 -8.31 24.12 -1.17
CA PRO A 46 -8.90 22.80 -1.15
C PRO A 46 -8.39 22.01 0.07
N PRO A 47 -9.16 21.03 0.57
CA PRO A 47 -8.67 20.11 1.60
C PRO A 47 -7.36 19.47 1.14
N ALA A 48 -6.40 19.29 2.06
CA ALA A 48 -5.18 18.58 1.71
C ALA A 48 -5.52 17.19 1.20
N SER A 49 -4.99 16.86 0.02
CA SER A 49 -5.18 15.56 -0.61
C SER A 49 -4.74 14.47 0.37
N ARG A 50 -5.67 13.59 0.74
CA ARG A 50 -5.35 12.35 1.47
C ARG A 50 -4.77 11.28 0.54
N HIS A 51 -4.63 11.56 -0.75
CA HIS A 51 -4.12 10.60 -1.70
C HIS A 51 -2.62 10.46 -1.49
N THR A 52 -2.20 9.22 -1.24
CA THR A 52 -0.78 8.88 -1.29
C THR A 52 -0.24 9.26 -2.66
N THR A 53 0.89 9.97 -2.67
CA THR A 53 1.64 10.30 -3.89
C THR A 53 2.30 9.06 -4.48
N LEU A 54 2.49 8.01 -3.67
CA LEU A 54 3.03 6.74 -4.12
C LEU A 54 2.12 6.13 -5.19
N THR A 55 2.73 5.45 -6.14
CA THR A 55 2.02 4.53 -7.03
C THR A 55 1.55 3.30 -6.24
N LEU A 56 0.69 2.49 -6.85
CA LEU A 56 0.24 1.24 -6.23
C LEU A 56 1.41 0.30 -5.91
N GLU A 57 2.37 0.20 -6.83
CA GLU A 57 3.57 -0.63 -6.70
C GLU A 57 4.47 -0.11 -5.58
N GLN A 58 4.74 1.20 -5.54
CA GLN A 58 5.54 1.81 -4.47
C GLN A 58 4.90 1.61 -3.09
N ALA A 59 3.58 1.76 -3.00
CA ALA A 59 2.84 1.51 -1.76
C ALA A 59 2.87 0.03 -1.34
N TRP A 60 2.93 -0.89 -2.31
CA TRP A 60 3.12 -2.31 -2.07
C TRP A 60 4.54 -2.61 -1.58
N GLN A 61 5.57 -2.09 -2.25
CA GLN A 61 6.98 -2.25 -1.84
C GLN A 61 7.22 -1.73 -0.42
N ALA A 62 6.63 -0.59 -0.06
CA ALA A 62 6.73 -0.02 1.29
C ALA A 62 6.13 -0.91 2.40
N GLN A 63 5.33 -1.92 2.05
CA GLN A 63 4.71 -2.89 2.97
C GLN A 63 5.22 -4.31 2.73
N THR A 64 6.37 -4.44 2.07
CA THR A 64 7.07 -5.71 1.87
C THR A 64 8.42 -5.71 2.55
N GLU A 65 8.84 -6.89 2.97
CA GLU A 65 10.17 -7.11 3.54
C GLU A 65 10.77 -8.35 2.86
N ALA A 66 11.99 -8.21 2.35
CA ALA A 66 12.74 -9.33 1.80
C ALA A 66 13.16 -10.27 2.93
N VAL A 67 13.07 -11.57 2.67
CA VAL A 67 13.51 -12.64 3.57
C VAL A 67 14.38 -13.62 2.77
N ASP A 68 15.07 -14.52 3.45
CA ASP A 68 16.02 -15.45 2.84
C ASP A 68 15.39 -16.27 1.70
N GLY A 69 16.21 -16.63 0.70
CA GLY A 69 15.78 -17.45 -0.44
C GLY A 69 14.95 -16.68 -1.48
N GLY A 70 15.01 -15.35 -1.50
CA GLY A 70 14.26 -14.52 -2.45
C GLY A 70 12.76 -14.45 -2.13
N HIS A 71 12.36 -14.86 -0.92
CA HIS A 71 10.99 -14.72 -0.46
C HIS A 71 10.70 -13.27 -0.04
N MET A 72 9.42 -12.93 0.05
CA MET A 72 8.98 -11.65 0.60
C MET A 72 7.83 -11.86 1.57
N ARG A 73 7.92 -11.19 2.71
CA ARG A 73 6.90 -11.13 3.76
C ARG A 73 6.08 -9.85 3.61
N TRP A 74 4.78 -9.97 3.84
CA TRP A 74 3.89 -8.81 3.96
C TRP A 74 3.96 -8.24 5.38
N THR A 75 4.25 -6.94 5.50
CA THR A 75 4.27 -6.22 6.78
C THR A 75 3.05 -5.30 6.94
N GLY A 76 2.20 -5.22 5.92
CA GLY A 76 0.98 -4.43 5.90
C GLY A 76 -0.24 -5.11 6.54
N TYR A 77 -1.41 -4.56 6.24
CA TYR A 77 -2.68 -5.05 6.77
C TYR A 77 -3.04 -6.45 6.27
N LEU A 78 -3.53 -7.30 7.18
CA LEU A 78 -4.09 -8.62 6.89
C LEU A 78 -5.61 -8.60 7.16
N ARG A 79 -6.42 -8.80 6.12
CA ARG A 79 -7.85 -9.07 6.27
C ARG A 79 -8.03 -10.44 6.92
N GLU A 80 -8.84 -10.49 7.98
CA GLU A 80 -9.09 -11.72 8.76
C GLU A 80 -7.80 -12.44 9.20
N LYS A 81 -6.74 -11.67 9.46
CA LYS A 81 -5.40 -12.16 9.87
C LYS A 81 -4.69 -13.09 8.87
N THR A 82 -5.24 -13.31 7.68
CA THR A 82 -4.72 -14.33 6.73
C THR A 82 -4.52 -13.79 5.31
N CYS A 83 -5.33 -12.82 4.90
CA CYS A 83 -5.33 -12.31 3.53
C CYS A 83 -4.60 -10.96 3.46
N PRO A 84 -3.42 -10.88 2.82
CA PRO A 84 -2.67 -9.62 2.72
C PRO A 84 -3.34 -8.65 1.76
N VAL A 85 -3.67 -7.46 2.26
CA VAL A 85 -4.43 -6.43 1.55
C VAL A 85 -3.72 -5.09 1.65
N LEU A 86 -3.62 -4.41 0.52
CA LEU A 86 -3.16 -3.03 0.40
C LEU A 86 -4.36 -2.11 0.13
N LYS A 87 -4.59 -1.13 1.01
CA LYS A 87 -5.52 -0.03 0.74
C LYS A 87 -4.81 1.06 -0.04
N HIS A 88 -5.25 1.32 -1.26
CA HIS A 88 -4.67 2.34 -2.12
C HIS A 88 -5.77 3.18 -2.76
N ARG A 89 -5.74 4.50 -2.51
CA ARG A 89 -6.73 5.47 -3.03
C ARG A 89 -8.20 5.06 -2.81
N GLY A 90 -8.48 4.47 -1.65
CA GLY A 90 -9.84 4.04 -1.26
C GLY A 90 -10.25 2.66 -1.80
N ILE A 91 -9.38 1.99 -2.56
CA ILE A 91 -9.64 0.66 -3.11
C ILE A 91 -8.76 -0.36 -2.37
N ASP A 92 -9.36 -1.50 -2.01
CA ASP A 92 -8.66 -2.64 -1.42
C ASP A 92 -8.09 -3.53 -2.54
N TYR A 93 -6.78 -3.74 -2.54
CA TYR A 93 -6.10 -4.66 -3.46
C TYR A 93 -5.49 -5.83 -2.70
N ALA A 94 -5.61 -7.04 -3.23
CA ALA A 94 -4.90 -8.20 -2.68
C ALA A 94 -3.39 -8.07 -3.00
N ALA A 95 -2.53 -8.13 -1.98
CA ALA A 95 -1.09 -7.92 -2.15
C ALA A 95 -0.46 -8.94 -3.12
N ARG A 96 -0.93 -10.20 -3.09
CA ARG A 96 -0.47 -11.24 -4.04
C ARG A 96 -0.84 -10.94 -5.49
N ARG A 97 -2.01 -10.33 -5.73
CA ARG A 97 -2.41 -9.93 -7.10
C ARG A 97 -1.55 -8.80 -7.63
N ILE A 98 -1.14 -7.87 -6.76
CA ILE A 98 -0.18 -6.82 -7.14
C ILE A 98 1.17 -7.44 -7.50
N ALA A 99 1.71 -8.32 -6.65
CA ALA A 99 2.95 -9.03 -6.91
C ALA A 99 2.94 -9.80 -8.24
N PHE A 100 1.83 -10.47 -8.54
CA PHE A 100 1.63 -11.14 -9.82
C PHE A 100 1.71 -10.18 -11.00
N ARG A 101 1.04 -9.02 -10.93
CA ARG A 101 1.10 -8.02 -12.00
C ARG A 101 2.50 -7.45 -12.21
N ILE A 102 3.22 -7.20 -11.12
CA ILE A 102 4.61 -6.73 -11.17
C ILE A 102 5.47 -7.71 -11.98
N ARG A 103 5.30 -9.02 -11.77
CA ARG A 103 6.08 -10.04 -12.48
C ARG A 103 5.59 -10.30 -13.91
N HIS A 104 4.29 -10.47 -14.10
CA HIS A 104 3.71 -11.04 -15.32
C HIS A 104 3.13 -9.99 -16.27
N GLY A 105 3.00 -8.74 -15.85
CA GLY A 105 2.49 -7.64 -16.69
C GLY A 105 1.02 -7.77 -17.09
N ARG A 106 0.27 -8.71 -16.51
CA ARG A 106 -1.15 -8.97 -16.80
C ARG A 106 -1.96 -9.20 -15.52
N GLU A 107 -3.27 -8.99 -15.59
CA GLU A 107 -4.16 -9.37 -14.49
C GLU A 107 -4.19 -10.90 -14.29
N PRO A 108 -4.15 -11.38 -13.03
CA PRO A 108 -4.24 -12.80 -12.76
C PRO A 108 -5.67 -13.32 -12.91
N GLU A 109 -5.76 -14.53 -13.45
CA GLU A 109 -7.01 -15.28 -13.58
C GLU A 109 -7.23 -16.20 -12.38
N GLY A 110 -8.38 -16.08 -11.73
CA GLY A 110 -8.71 -16.82 -10.53
C GLY A 110 -7.81 -16.46 -9.33
N ARG A 111 -7.51 -17.46 -8.50
CA ARG A 111 -6.77 -17.28 -7.25
C ARG A 111 -5.27 -17.18 -7.50
N VAL A 112 -4.61 -16.19 -6.90
CA VAL A 112 -3.15 -16.09 -6.87
C VAL A 112 -2.62 -16.77 -5.61
N LEU A 113 -1.74 -17.74 -5.79
CA LEU A 113 -1.12 -18.52 -4.72
C LEU A 113 0.41 -18.47 -4.85
N PRO A 114 1.13 -18.59 -3.71
CA PRO A 114 2.56 -18.80 -3.75
C PRO A 114 2.88 -20.17 -4.38
N SER A 115 3.89 -20.22 -5.24
CA SER A 115 4.46 -21.47 -5.78
C SER A 115 5.60 -22.04 -4.91
N CYS A 116 6.03 -21.29 -3.89
CA CYS A 116 7.05 -21.72 -2.94
C CYS A 116 6.43 -22.26 -1.65
N THR A 117 7.27 -22.89 -0.82
CA THR A 117 6.88 -23.42 0.50
C THR A 117 6.86 -22.37 1.62
N TYR A 118 7.43 -21.18 1.40
CA TYR A 118 7.44 -20.12 2.42
C TYR A 118 6.01 -19.65 2.75
N PRO A 119 5.56 -19.75 4.02
CA PRO A 119 4.19 -19.42 4.39
C PRO A 119 3.80 -17.98 4.07
N GLY A 120 2.73 -17.83 3.29
CA GLY A 120 2.19 -16.52 2.97
C GLY A 120 3.05 -15.65 2.06
N CYS A 121 4.05 -16.23 1.38
CA CYS A 121 4.94 -15.50 0.48
C CYS A 121 4.17 -14.61 -0.51
N ILE A 122 4.73 -13.42 -0.75
CA ILE A 122 4.21 -12.45 -1.72
C ILE A 122 5.27 -12.03 -2.74
N ALA A 123 6.40 -12.74 -2.82
CA ALA A 123 7.45 -12.40 -3.79
C ALA A 123 6.91 -12.51 -5.23
N PRO A 124 7.11 -11.51 -6.11
CA PRO A 124 6.57 -11.52 -7.47
C PRO A 124 6.90 -12.80 -8.25
N ASP A 125 8.14 -13.26 -8.16
CA ASP A 125 8.64 -14.48 -8.84
C ASP A 125 8.02 -15.78 -8.29
N HIS A 126 7.46 -15.75 -7.08
CA HIS A 126 6.82 -16.90 -6.46
C HIS A 126 5.30 -16.86 -6.56
N THR A 127 4.71 -16.01 -7.41
CA THR A 127 3.25 -15.94 -7.58
C THR A 127 2.78 -16.66 -8.84
N THR A 128 1.75 -17.49 -8.68
CA THR A 128 1.09 -18.20 -9.79
C THR A 128 -0.42 -17.97 -9.72
N ASP A 129 -1.07 -17.87 -10.88
CA ASP A 129 -2.51 -17.80 -11.01
C ASP A 129 -3.11 -19.19 -11.35
N GLN A 130 -4.43 -19.27 -11.55
CA GLN A 130 -5.09 -20.55 -11.74
C GLN A 130 -4.64 -21.29 -13.02
N PRO A 131 -4.62 -20.67 -14.22
CA PRO A 131 -4.19 -21.34 -15.44
C PRO A 131 -2.76 -21.88 -15.38
N MET A 132 -1.82 -21.14 -14.76
CA MET A 132 -0.45 -21.61 -14.58
C MET A 132 -0.38 -22.89 -13.74
N ARG A 133 -1.16 -22.96 -12.66
CA ARG A 133 -1.22 -24.16 -11.81
C ARG A 133 -1.90 -25.33 -12.52
N ASP A 134 -2.97 -25.06 -13.26
CA ASP A 134 -3.68 -26.10 -14.00
C ASP A 134 -2.79 -26.70 -15.09
N HIS A 135 -2.05 -25.86 -15.82
CA HIS A 135 -1.08 -26.31 -16.81
C HIS A 135 0.02 -27.18 -16.19
N LEU A 136 0.58 -26.75 -15.05
CA LEU A 136 1.59 -27.52 -14.33
C LEU A 136 1.04 -28.88 -13.88
N ASN A 137 -0.17 -28.92 -13.32
CA ASN A 137 -0.83 -30.15 -12.90
C ASN A 137 -1.10 -31.09 -14.08
N GLN A 138 -1.48 -30.56 -15.24
CA GLN A 138 -1.65 -31.35 -16.47
C GLN A 138 -0.32 -31.96 -16.93
N GLN A 139 0.78 -31.19 -16.89
CA GLN A 139 2.12 -31.68 -17.22
C GLN A 139 2.55 -32.80 -16.26
N TYR A 140 2.37 -32.61 -14.95
CA TYR A 140 2.66 -33.65 -13.96
C TYR A 140 1.83 -34.92 -14.21
N ALA A 141 0.54 -34.78 -14.49
CA ALA A 141 -0.34 -35.91 -14.77
C ALA A 141 0.05 -36.65 -16.07
N ALA A 142 0.56 -35.94 -17.08
CA ALA A 142 1.03 -36.56 -18.32
C ALA A 142 2.32 -37.35 -18.13
N ILE A 143 3.21 -36.90 -17.24
CA ILE A 143 4.53 -37.55 -16.99
C ILE A 143 4.40 -38.71 -16.00
N PHE A 144 3.65 -38.53 -14.91
CA PHE A 144 3.62 -39.46 -13.79
C PHE A 144 2.28 -40.20 -13.61
N GLY A 145 1.29 -39.92 -14.45
CA GLY A 145 -0.10 -40.34 -14.24
C GLY A 145 -0.81 -39.47 -13.20
N ARG A 146 -2.15 -39.56 -13.13
CA ARG A 146 -2.90 -38.97 -12.02
C ARG A 146 -2.74 -39.86 -10.80
N ALA A 147 -2.36 -39.28 -9.66
CA ALA A 147 -2.57 -39.94 -8.37
C ALA A 147 -4.09 -40.18 -8.21
N ALA A 148 -4.46 -41.44 -7.95
CA ALA A 148 -5.85 -41.87 -7.78
C ALA A 148 -6.48 -41.26 -6.51
#